data_AF-A0A397DS74-F1
#
_entry.id   AF-A0A397DS74-F1
#
_cell.length_a   1.000
_cell.length_b   1.000
_cell.length_c   1.000
_cell.angle_alpha   90.00
_cell.angle_beta   90.00
_cell.angle_gamma   90.00
#
_symmetry.space_group_name_H-M   'P 1'
#
loop_
_entity.id
_entity.type
_entity.pdbx_description
1 polymer ?
#
loop_
_entity_poly.entity_id
_entity_poly.type
_entity_poly.pdbx_seq_one_letter_code
_entity_poly.pdbx_strand_id
1 'polypeptide(L)'
;MYAIVRGLAYLHDQGVIHRDLKTANVLLDSAKGTKLTDFGVSRAMACSNTMTRGVGTYRYMAPEVLQWSHYSHKADLYSLGMVLSELDSHRVPYHDVRNAGGHHVTDAVLIRVIVNHAAPVRFSSQMPPWLVKFAHLCLQRNPALRPTAHDLLDALVGQEPPNSILVHI
;
A
#
# COMPACT_ATOMS: atom_id res chain seq x y z
N MET A 1 -4.92 -6.58 7.89
CA MET A 1 -4.51 -6.86 6.50
C MET A 1 -5.65 -7.44 5.66
N TYR A 2 -6.21 -8.62 5.98
CA TYR A 2 -7.26 -9.27 5.18
C TYR A 2 -8.41 -8.33 4.75
N ALA A 3 -8.98 -7.59 5.69
CA ALA A 3 -10.05 -6.63 5.41
C ALA A 3 -9.63 -5.47 4.48
N ILE A 4 -8.36 -5.05 4.51
CA ILE A 4 -7.83 -4.03 3.58
C ILE A 4 -7.85 -4.60 2.16
N VAL A 5 -7.31 -5.81 1.98
CA VAL A 5 -7.26 -6.48 0.68
C VAL A 5 -8.67 -6.76 0.15
N ARG A 6 -9.59 -7.19 1.02
CA ARG A 6 -11.00 -7.40 0.67
C ARG A 6 -11.68 -6.11 0.21
N GLY A 7 -11.44 -5.00 0.91
CA GLY A 7 -11.98 -3.70 0.52
C GLY A 7 -11.42 -3.21 -0.81
N LEU A 8 -10.12 -3.41 -1.07
CA LEU A 8 -9.52 -3.10 -2.38
C LEU A 8 -10.12 -3.93 -3.51
N ALA A 9 -10.29 -5.24 -3.30
CA ALA A 9 -10.92 -6.13 -4.28
C ALA A 9 -12.32 -5.63 -4.65
N TYR A 10 -13.14 -5.30 -3.64
CA TYR A 10 -14.46 -4.75 -3.85
C TYR A 10 -14.44 -3.44 -4.67
N LEU A 11 -13.56 -2.50 -4.35
CA LEU A 11 -13.45 -1.25 -5.11
C LEU A 11 -13.03 -1.50 -6.56
N HIS A 12 -12.05 -2.37 -6.75
CA HIS A 12 -11.50 -2.68 -8.07
C HIS A 12 -12.54 -3.35 -8.98
N ASP A 13 -13.41 -4.21 -8.42
CA ASP A 13 -14.54 -4.80 -9.15
C ASP A 13 -15.57 -3.77 -9.61
N GLN A 14 -15.75 -2.70 -8.84
CA GLN A 14 -16.62 -1.58 -9.23
C GLN A 14 -15.92 -0.60 -10.19
N GLY A 15 -14.70 -0.89 -10.66
CA GLY A 15 -13.92 0.00 -11.50
C GLY A 15 -13.44 1.27 -10.77
N VAL A 16 -13.41 1.25 -9.43
CA VAL A 16 -13.01 2.36 -8.58
C VAL A 16 -11.57 2.13 -8.10
N ILE A 17 -10.73 3.16 -8.20
CA ILE A 17 -9.36 3.16 -7.67
C ILE A 17 -9.36 4.01 -6.39
N HIS A 18 -8.75 3.51 -5.31
CA HIS A 18 -8.73 4.20 -4.02
C HIS A 18 -7.90 5.49 -4.06
N ARG A 19 -6.68 5.43 -4.65
CA ARG A 19 -5.74 6.54 -4.90
C ARG A 19 -5.05 7.17 -3.68
N ASP A 20 -5.63 7.07 -2.49
CA ASP A 20 -5.02 7.58 -1.25
C ASP A 20 -4.91 6.51 -0.15
N LEU A 21 -4.48 5.30 -0.52
CA LEU A 21 -4.30 4.23 0.47
C LEU A 21 -3.05 4.50 1.32
N LYS A 22 -3.25 4.68 2.63
CA LYS A 22 -2.22 4.91 3.66
C LYS A 22 -2.74 4.41 5.02
N THR A 23 -1.88 4.19 5.99
CA THR A 23 -2.27 3.71 7.33
C THR A 23 -3.28 4.63 8.02
N ALA A 24 -3.14 5.96 7.87
CA ALA A 24 -4.10 6.92 8.41
C ALA A 24 -5.53 6.75 7.86
N ASN A 25 -5.68 6.10 6.70
CA ASN A 25 -6.96 5.80 6.05
C ASN A 25 -7.42 4.34 6.29
N VAL A 26 -6.72 3.60 7.15
CA VAL A 26 -7.09 2.27 7.61
C VAL A 26 -7.57 2.40 9.05
N LEU A 27 -8.89 2.55 9.26
CA LEU A 27 -9.44 2.56 10.61
C LEU A 27 -9.52 1.15 11.18
N LEU A 28 -8.97 0.97 12.37
CA LEU A 28 -9.09 -0.25 13.15
C LEU A 28 -10.18 -0.02 14.21
N ASP A 29 -11.34 -0.67 14.08
CA ASP A 29 -12.36 -0.72 15.12
C ASP A 29 -12.16 -2.02 15.93
N SER A 30 -11.88 -1.88 17.23
CA SER A 30 -11.64 -2.99 18.16
C SER A 30 -12.84 -3.92 18.34
N ALA A 31 -14.05 -3.49 17.99
CA ALA A 31 -15.28 -4.28 18.10
C ALA A 31 -15.85 -4.73 16.74
N LYS A 32 -15.56 -4.01 15.64
CA LYS A 32 -16.19 -4.21 14.32
C LYS A 32 -15.23 -4.54 13.17
N GLY A 33 -13.94 -4.73 13.47
CA GLY A 33 -12.90 -5.09 12.50
C GLY A 33 -12.27 -3.88 11.80
N THR A 34 -11.33 -4.15 10.88
CA THR A 34 -10.67 -3.10 10.09
C THR A 34 -11.58 -2.58 8.97
N LYS A 35 -11.73 -1.26 8.84
CA LYS A 35 -12.45 -0.59 7.74
C LYS A 35 -11.52 0.37 7.01
N LEU A 36 -11.57 0.35 5.68
CA LEU A 36 -10.96 1.39 4.86
C LEU A 36 -11.84 2.63 4.89
N THR A 37 -11.23 3.80 5.08
CA THR A 37 -11.92 5.09 5.11
C THR A 37 -11.26 6.09 4.19
N ASP A 38 -11.94 7.22 4.00
CA ASP A 38 -11.46 8.35 3.20
C ASP A 38 -11.44 8.10 1.68
N PHE A 39 -12.62 7.80 1.13
CA PHE A 39 -12.88 7.71 -0.30
C PHE A 39 -12.94 9.09 -0.99
N GLY A 40 -12.55 10.19 -0.33
CA GLY A 40 -12.68 11.56 -0.84
C GLY A 40 -11.93 11.83 -2.16
N VAL A 41 -11.04 10.91 -2.54
CA VAL A 41 -10.24 10.95 -3.77
C VAL A 41 -10.57 9.79 -4.74
N SER A 42 -11.43 8.86 -4.31
CA SER A 42 -11.85 7.71 -5.12
C SER A 42 -12.75 8.19 -6.25
N ARG A 43 -12.25 8.16 -7.49
CA ARG A 43 -13.03 8.49 -8.69
C ARG A 43 -13.15 7.26 -9.57
N ALA A 44 -14.34 7.08 -10.16
CA ALA A 44 -14.51 6.27 -11.37
C ALA A 44 -13.49 6.71 -12.42
N MET A 45 -13.14 5.83 -13.37
CA MET A 45 -12.08 6.00 -14.39
C MET A 45 -12.23 7.21 -15.36
N ALA A 46 -12.88 8.30 -14.96
CA ALA A 46 -12.83 9.58 -15.63
C ALA A 46 -11.52 10.31 -15.31
N CYS A 47 -10.65 10.38 -16.32
CA CYS A 47 -9.44 11.18 -16.38
C CYS A 47 -9.60 12.54 -15.70
N SER A 48 -8.82 12.81 -14.65
CA SER A 48 -8.72 14.15 -14.09
C SER A 48 -7.37 14.31 -13.40
N ASN A 49 -6.56 15.18 -13.99
CA ASN A 49 -5.14 15.44 -13.71
C ASN A 49 -4.89 16.31 -12.46
N THR A 50 -5.81 16.36 -11.51
CA THR A 50 -5.68 17.23 -10.34
C THR A 50 -5.83 16.42 -9.06
N MET A 51 -4.73 15.79 -8.65
CA MET A 51 -4.59 15.23 -7.30
C MET A 51 -3.81 16.25 -6.46
N THR A 52 -4.50 16.94 -5.56
CA THR A 52 -3.93 17.84 -4.57
C THR A 52 -3.03 17.01 -3.65
N ARG A 53 -1.72 17.01 -3.92
CA ARG A 53 -0.74 16.22 -3.17
C ARG A 53 -0.61 16.79 -1.75
N GLY A 54 -1.19 16.12 -0.76
CA GLY A 54 -0.91 16.39 0.65
C GLY A 54 0.55 16.10 1.00
N VAL A 55 1.10 16.86 1.94
CA VAL A 55 2.46 16.63 2.46
C VAL A 55 2.53 15.23 3.07
N GLY A 56 3.51 14.42 2.65
CA GLY A 56 3.74 13.05 3.16
C GLY A 56 3.02 11.93 2.40
N THR A 57 1.92 12.18 1.69
CA THR A 57 1.18 11.15 0.94
C THR A 57 2.02 10.48 -0.14
N TYR A 58 2.95 11.22 -0.75
CA TYR A 58 3.81 10.73 -1.83
C TYR A 58 4.64 9.48 -1.44
N ARG A 59 4.85 9.24 -0.14
CA ARG A 59 5.60 8.08 0.39
C ARG A 59 4.88 6.76 0.18
N TYR A 60 3.55 6.77 0.01
CA TYR A 60 2.75 5.58 -0.26
C TYR A 60 2.50 5.39 -1.76
N MET A 61 2.75 6.43 -2.57
CA MET A 61 2.42 6.42 -3.99
C MET A 61 3.36 5.55 -4.81
N ALA A 62 2.79 4.86 -5.80
CA ALA A 62 3.56 4.10 -6.76
C ALA A 62 4.45 5.01 -7.64
N PRO A 63 5.62 4.54 -8.11
CA PRO A 63 6.54 5.33 -8.94
C PRO A 63 5.88 5.92 -10.20
N GLU A 64 4.99 5.18 -10.84
CA GLU A 64 4.27 5.64 -12.03
C GLU A 64 3.26 6.77 -11.73
N VAL A 65 2.68 6.78 -10.52
CA VAL A 65 1.79 7.85 -10.05
C VAL A 65 2.59 9.13 -9.77
N LEU A 66 3.79 8.98 -9.20
CA LEU A 66 4.69 10.10 -8.95
C LEU A 66 5.16 10.78 -10.25
N GLN A 67 5.32 10.00 -11.30
CA GLN A 67 5.71 10.42 -12.65
C GLN A 67 4.55 10.92 -13.52
N TRP A 68 3.34 11.07 -12.96
CA TRP A 68 2.15 11.51 -13.71
C TRP A 68 1.83 10.64 -14.95
N SER A 69 2.21 9.36 -14.91
CA SER A 69 1.91 8.39 -15.96
C SER A 69 0.50 7.81 -15.79
N HIS A 70 0.03 7.05 -16.78
CA HIS A 70 -1.20 6.28 -16.63
C HIS A 70 -1.06 5.30 -15.48
N TYR A 71 -1.94 5.41 -14.49
CA TYR A 71 -1.99 4.51 -13.34
C TYR A 71 -3.31 3.73 -13.33
N SER A 72 -3.28 2.54 -12.74
CA SER A 72 -4.42 1.63 -12.66
C SER A 72 -4.66 1.23 -11.20
N HIS A 73 -5.60 0.31 -10.97
CA HIS A 73 -5.80 -0.32 -9.66
C HIS A 73 -4.49 -0.90 -9.07
N LYS A 74 -3.49 -1.23 -9.91
CA LYS A 74 -2.14 -1.68 -9.48
C LYS A 74 -1.39 -0.64 -8.65
N ALA A 75 -1.74 0.64 -8.73
CA ALA A 75 -1.19 1.67 -7.86
C ALA A 75 -1.61 1.46 -6.40
N ASP A 76 -2.86 1.09 -6.14
CA ASP A 76 -3.35 0.81 -4.78
C ASP A 76 -2.61 -0.40 -4.17
N LEU A 77 -2.24 -1.39 -4.99
CA LEU A 77 -1.47 -2.54 -4.54
C LEU A 77 -0.04 -2.16 -4.13
N TYR A 78 0.58 -1.21 -4.82
CA TYR A 78 1.86 -0.66 -4.34
C TYR A 78 1.71 0.05 -3.00
N SER A 79 0.68 0.88 -2.86
CA SER A 79 0.37 1.57 -1.62
C SER A 79 0.11 0.61 -0.47
N LEU A 80 -0.51 -0.55 -0.72
CA LEU A 80 -0.67 -1.62 0.27
C LEU A 80 0.69 -2.14 0.76
N GLY A 81 1.64 -2.34 -0.14
CA GLY A 81 3.02 -2.72 0.23
C GLY A 81 3.70 -1.69 1.13
N MET A 82 3.45 -0.40 0.87
CA MET A 82 3.96 0.69 1.70
C MET A 82 3.29 0.74 3.08
N VAL A 83 1.98 0.49 3.15
CA VAL A 83 1.25 0.30 4.40
C VAL A 83 1.83 -0.87 5.22
N LEU A 84 2.14 -2.00 4.59
CA LEU A 84 2.76 -3.14 5.28
C LEU A 84 4.15 -2.80 5.85
N SER A 85 4.95 -2.01 5.12
CA SER A 85 6.26 -1.54 5.61
C SER A 85 6.14 -0.62 6.83
N GLU A 86 5.13 0.24 6.86
CA GLU A 86 4.87 1.08 8.03
C GLU A 86 4.34 0.27 9.21
N LEU A 87 3.46 -0.70 8.98
CA LEU A 87 2.95 -1.58 10.04
C LEU A 87 4.06 -2.42 10.69
N ASP A 88 5.07 -2.81 9.91
CA ASP A 88 6.23 -3.54 10.39
C ASP A 88 7.19 -2.68 11.21
N SER A 89 7.52 -1.49 10.69
CA SER A 89 8.55 -0.63 11.27
C SER A 89 8.01 0.34 12.31
N HIS A 90 6.69 0.51 12.39
CA HIS A 90 6.00 1.57 13.12
C HIS A 90 6.51 2.99 12.79
N ARG A 91 7.04 3.16 11.56
CA ARG A 91 7.58 4.42 11.05
C ARG A 91 7.05 4.67 9.66
N VAL A 92 6.87 5.94 9.32
CA VAL A 92 6.49 6.33 7.95
C VAL A 92 7.48 5.74 6.93
N PRO A 93 7.02 5.30 5.76
CA PRO A 93 7.92 4.69 4.79
C PRO A 93 9.05 5.65 4.38
N TYR A 94 10.25 5.08 4.21
CA TYR A 94 11.48 5.83 3.95
C TYR A 94 11.86 6.83 5.05
N HIS A 95 11.41 6.64 6.29
CA HIS A 95 11.79 7.47 7.43
C HIS A 95 13.31 7.56 7.59
N ASP A 96 14.04 6.48 7.31
CA ASP A 96 15.49 6.36 7.58
C ASP A 96 16.38 6.78 6.39
N VAL A 97 15.81 7.28 5.30
CA VAL A 97 16.61 7.80 4.17
C VAL A 97 17.30 9.09 4.59
N ARG A 98 18.62 9.12 4.45
CA ARG A 98 19.50 10.27 4.77
C ARG A 98 20.36 10.65 3.58
N ASN A 99 20.77 11.91 3.51
CA ASN A 99 21.79 12.37 2.58
C ASN A 99 23.20 12.00 3.05
N ALA A 100 24.23 12.29 2.24
CA ALA A 100 25.62 12.00 2.57
C ALA A 100 26.10 12.65 3.89
N GLY A 101 25.46 13.74 4.32
CA GLY A 101 25.74 14.42 5.59
C GLY A 101 24.93 13.90 6.78
N GLY A 102 24.18 12.81 6.64
CA GLY A 102 23.39 12.21 7.73
C GLY A 102 22.07 12.92 8.04
N HIS A 103 21.67 13.92 7.26
CA HIS A 103 20.40 14.63 7.44
C HIS A 103 19.27 13.99 6.63
N HIS A 104 18.02 14.20 7.04
CA HIS A 104 16.86 13.80 6.24
C HIS A 104 16.89 14.47 4.86
N VAL A 105 16.54 13.70 3.84
CA VAL A 105 16.39 14.21 2.47
C VAL A 105 15.12 15.06 2.36
N THR A 106 15.13 16.04 1.45
CA THR A 106 13.93 16.80 1.12
C THR A 106 12.92 15.94 0.37
N ASP A 107 11.64 16.33 0.36
CA ASP A 107 10.57 15.61 -0.34
C ASP A 107 10.89 15.39 -1.82
N ALA A 108 11.42 16.41 -2.51
CA ALA A 108 11.79 16.30 -3.93
C ALA A 108 12.90 15.26 -4.17
N VAL A 109 13.89 15.20 -3.29
CA VAL A 109 14.97 14.19 -3.37
C VAL A 109 14.40 12.80 -3.07
N LEU A 110 13.51 12.68 -2.08
CA LEU A 110 12.91 11.39 -1.76
C LEU A 110 12.03 10.86 -2.90
N ILE A 111 11.22 11.71 -3.54
CA ILE A 111 10.47 11.34 -4.74
C ILE A 111 11.41 10.79 -5.82
N ARG A 112 12.56 11.44 -6.03
CA ARG A 112 13.57 10.97 -6.99
C ARG A 112 14.19 9.63 -6.59
N VAL A 113 14.41 9.38 -5.29
CA VAL A 113 14.87 8.08 -4.77
C VAL A 113 13.85 6.98 -5.07
N ILE A 114 12.56 7.25 -4.84
CA ILE A 114 11.46 6.30 -5.09
C ILE A 114 11.35 6.01 -6.59
N VAL A 115 11.27 7.05 -7.42
CA VAL A 115 11.11 6.93 -8.89
C VAL A 115 12.28 6.19 -9.53
N ASN A 116 13.51 6.42 -9.07
CA ASN A 116 14.69 5.73 -9.58
C ASN A 116 14.97 4.39 -8.91
N HIS A 117 14.14 3.97 -7.95
CA HIS A 117 14.36 2.77 -7.13
C HIS A 117 15.75 2.73 -6.47
N ALA A 118 16.25 3.91 -6.09
CA ALA A 118 17.59 4.05 -5.51
C ALA A 118 17.68 3.54 -4.06
N ALA A 119 16.54 3.22 -3.43
CA ALA A 119 16.49 2.60 -2.12
C ALA A 119 15.34 1.57 -2.07
N PRO A 120 15.61 0.30 -1.72
CA PRO A 120 14.56 -0.68 -1.52
C PRO A 120 13.82 -0.41 -0.21
N VAL A 121 12.54 -0.78 -0.19
CA VAL A 121 11.78 -0.89 1.06
C VAL A 121 12.36 -2.06 1.86
N ARG A 122 12.57 -1.84 3.16
CA ARG A 122 13.13 -2.84 4.07
C ARG A 122 12.07 -3.28 5.06
N PHE A 123 12.13 -4.55 5.42
CA PHE A 123 11.30 -5.18 6.44
C PHE A 123 12.19 -5.72 7.56
N SER A 124 11.66 -5.71 8.77
CA SER A 124 12.29 -6.23 9.97
C SER A 124 12.38 -7.76 9.91
N SER A 125 13.30 -8.33 10.69
CA SER A 125 13.39 -9.79 10.85
C SER A 125 12.23 -10.39 11.64
N GLN A 126 11.36 -9.56 12.23
CA GLN A 126 10.19 -10.00 13.00
C GLN A 126 8.99 -10.24 12.09
N MET A 127 8.94 -9.62 10.91
CA MET A 127 7.87 -9.87 9.96
C MET A 127 7.95 -11.31 9.43
N PRO A 128 6.84 -12.08 9.45
CA PRO A 128 6.83 -13.43 8.92
C PRO A 128 7.31 -13.49 7.46
N PRO A 129 8.16 -14.46 7.07
CA PRO A 129 8.74 -14.51 5.71
C PRO A 129 7.71 -14.50 4.57
N TRP A 130 6.55 -15.13 4.79
CA TRP A 130 5.47 -15.13 3.81
C TRP A 130 4.89 -13.73 3.60
N LEU A 131 4.81 -12.91 4.67
CA LEU A 131 4.30 -11.55 4.62
C LEU A 131 5.32 -10.59 4.00
N VAL A 132 6.62 -10.81 4.24
CA VAL A 132 7.69 -10.11 3.52
C VAL A 132 7.59 -10.38 2.01
N LYS A 133 7.41 -11.64 1.61
CA LYS A 133 7.22 -12.02 0.21
C LYS A 133 5.96 -11.35 -0.38
N PHE A 134 4.85 -11.37 0.37
CA PHE A 134 3.61 -10.71 -0.01
C PHE A 134 3.80 -9.21 -0.25
N ALA A 135 4.48 -8.52 0.65
CA ALA A 135 4.77 -7.09 0.52
C ALA A 135 5.69 -6.81 -0.68
N HIS A 136 6.72 -7.63 -0.93
CA HIS A 136 7.58 -7.50 -2.10
C HIS A 136 6.86 -7.74 -3.44
N LEU A 137 5.85 -8.61 -3.49
CA LEU A 137 5.00 -8.77 -4.68
C LEU A 137 4.19 -7.50 -4.95
N CYS A 138 3.71 -6.84 -3.89
CA CYS A 138 3.00 -5.57 -3.98
C CYS A 138 3.91 -4.41 -4.46
N LEU A 139 5.18 -4.42 -4.06
CA LEU A 139 6.15 -3.34 -4.30
C LEU A 139 6.92 -3.46 -5.63
N GLN A 140 6.48 -4.33 -6.55
CA GLN A 140 7.14 -4.48 -7.85
C GLN A 140 7.16 -3.15 -8.63
N ARG A 141 8.31 -2.85 -9.25
CA ARG A 141 8.47 -1.66 -10.09
C ARG A 141 7.47 -1.64 -11.24
N ASN A 142 7.42 -2.74 -12.00
CA ASN A 142 6.48 -2.89 -13.10
C ASN A 142 5.07 -3.18 -12.55
N PRO A 143 4.07 -2.30 -12.77
CA PRO A 143 2.71 -2.51 -12.28
C PRO A 143 2.08 -3.81 -12.80
N ALA A 144 2.49 -4.29 -13.98
CA ALA A 144 1.99 -5.54 -14.55
C ALA A 144 2.38 -6.77 -13.72
N LEU A 145 3.52 -6.71 -13.01
CA LEU A 145 4.02 -7.81 -12.17
C LEU A 145 3.42 -7.82 -10.75
N ARG A 146 2.72 -6.74 -10.36
CA ARG A 146 2.01 -6.71 -9.08
C ARG A 146 0.80 -7.66 -9.16
N PRO A 147 0.45 -8.38 -8.10
CA PRO A 147 -0.79 -9.16 -8.07
C PRO A 147 -2.02 -8.24 -8.15
N THR A 148 -3.18 -8.82 -8.46
CA THR A 148 -4.47 -8.17 -8.25
C THR A 148 -4.90 -8.30 -6.78
N ALA A 149 -5.88 -7.52 -6.35
CA ALA A 149 -6.44 -7.68 -5.01
C ALA A 149 -7.07 -9.07 -4.79
N HIS A 150 -7.58 -9.70 -5.86
CA HIS A 150 -8.10 -11.07 -5.83
C HIS A 150 -7.00 -12.11 -5.62
N ASP A 151 -5.90 -12.03 -6.39
CA ASP A 151 -4.75 -12.94 -6.20
C ASP A 151 -4.22 -12.87 -4.76
N LEU A 152 -4.22 -11.66 -4.18
CA LEU A 152 -3.82 -11.46 -2.80
C LEU A 152 -4.81 -12.05 -1.79
N LEU A 153 -6.12 -11.97 -2.03
CA LEU A 153 -7.13 -12.61 -1.19
C LEU A 153 -6.97 -14.13 -1.18
N ASP A 154 -6.82 -14.72 -2.36
CA ASP A 154 -6.65 -16.17 -2.50
C ASP A 154 -5.38 -16.64 -1.77
N ALA A 155 -4.30 -15.88 -1.90
CA ALA A 155 -3.06 -16.15 -1.17
C ALA A 155 -3.21 -16.03 0.35
N LEU A 156 -4.11 -15.17 0.86
CA LEU A 156 -4.37 -15.04 2.30
C LEU A 156 -5.25 -16.17 2.84
N VAL A 157 -6.26 -16.60 2.08
CA VAL A 157 -7.13 -17.73 2.45
C VAL A 157 -6.32 -19.02 2.50
N GLY A 158 -5.36 -19.21 1.59
CA GLY A 158 -4.44 -20.36 1.60
C GLY A 158 -3.40 -20.35 2.74
N GLN A 159 -3.39 -19.32 3.60
CA GLN A 159 -2.48 -19.19 4.75
C GLN A 159 -3.22 -19.22 6.11
N GLU A 160 -4.55 -19.31 6.13
CA GLU A 160 -5.28 -19.56 7.37
C GLU A 160 -5.11 -21.03 7.81
N PRO A 161 -4.72 -21.32 9.05
CA PRO A 161 -4.80 -22.68 9.57
C PRO A 161 -6.28 -23.11 9.62
N PRO A 162 -6.61 -24.39 9.36
CA PRO A 162 -7.99 -24.90 9.29
C PRO A 162 -8.80 -24.91 10.62
N ASN A 163 -8.52 -24.04 11.60
CA ASN A 163 -9.16 -24.05 12.92
C ASN A 163 -9.58 -22.65 13.42
N SER A 164 -10.41 -21.94 12.67
CA SER A 164 -11.37 -20.99 13.28
C SER A 164 -12.80 -21.50 13.09
N ILE A 165 -13.03 -22.69 13.65
CA ILE A 165 -14.36 -23.19 13.99
C ILE A 165 -14.89 -22.37 15.16
N LEU A 166 -16.05 -21.76 14.95
CA LEU A 166 -17.10 -21.38 15.91
C LEU A 166 -16.67 -20.92 17.32
N VAL A 167 -17.02 -19.68 17.64
CA VAL A 167 -17.66 -19.40 18.92
C VAL A 167 -18.92 -18.58 18.66
N HIS A 168 -20.05 -19.29 18.61
CA HIS A 168 -21.32 -18.75 19.09
C HIS A 168 -21.13 -18.43 20.57
N ILE A 169 -21.27 -17.15 20.94
CA ILE A 169 -22.02 -16.70 22.12
C ILE A 169 -22.70 -15.39 21.72
#